data_AF-A0A353NNS9-F1
#
_entry.id   AF-A0A353NNS9-F1
#
_cell.length_a   1.000
_cell.length_b   1.000
_cell.length_c   1.000
_cell.angle_alpha   90.00
_cell.angle_beta   90.00
_cell.angle_gamma   90.00
#
_symmetry.space_group_name_H-M   'P 1'
#
loop_
_entity.id
_entity.type
_entity.pdbx_description
1 polymer ?
#
loop_
_entity_poly.entity_id
_entity_poly.type
_entity_poly.pdbx_seq_one_letter_code
_entity_poly.pdbx_strand_id
1 'polypeptide(L)'
;MIMKKLWAYFYGYLIIVVKGVHPERFINLAITRGIQLWDLSWDSSDTLTVKVHAQSFRALRHVARQSRCQIRICSKKGLPFLMLHLRRRRM
;
A
#
# COMPACT_ATOMS: atom_id res chain seq x y z
N MET A 1 22.60 -5.81 5.74
CA MET A 1 21.19 -5.83 5.26
C MET A 1 20.41 -6.99 5.90
N ILE A 2 20.07 -6.91 7.20
CA ILE A 2 19.24 -7.93 7.91
C ILE A 2 18.07 -7.28 8.65
N MET A 3 18.22 -6.02 9.09
CA MET A 3 17.21 -5.27 9.85
C MET A 3 15.87 -5.08 9.13
N LYS A 4 15.88 -4.89 7.80
CA LYS A 4 14.65 -4.63 7.01
C LYS A 4 13.72 -5.85 6.94
N LYS A 5 14.27 -7.07 6.99
CA LYS A 5 13.50 -8.31 6.88
C LYS A 5 12.74 -8.65 8.17
N LEU A 6 13.38 -8.43 9.33
CA LEU A 6 12.76 -8.61 10.65
C LEU A 6 11.63 -7.60 10.90
N TRP A 7 11.80 -6.35 10.46
CA TRP A 7 10.74 -5.34 10.52
C TRP A 7 9.58 -5.67 9.57
N ALA A 8 9.83 -6.22 8.38
CA ALA A 8 8.77 -6.63 7.45
C ALA A 8 7.79 -7.65 8.08
N TYR A 9 8.30 -8.54 8.95
CA TYR A 9 7.51 -9.56 9.65
C TYR A 9 6.60 -8.98 10.74
N PHE A 10 6.98 -7.88 11.38
CA PHE A 10 6.19 -7.26 12.46
C PHE A 10 5.12 -6.26 11.99
N TYR A 11 5.31 -5.60 10.83
CA TYR A 11 4.49 -4.44 10.46
C TYR A 11 3.24 -4.74 9.59
N GLY A 12 3.15 -5.92 8.96
CA GLY A 12 2.03 -6.29 8.11
C GLY A 12 1.98 -5.62 6.73
N TYR A 13 0.86 -5.78 6.03
CA TYR A 13 0.62 -5.26 4.69
C TYR A 13 -0.61 -4.33 4.65
N LEU A 14 -0.65 -3.45 3.66
CA LEU A 14 -1.72 -2.48 3.46
C LEU A 14 -2.34 -2.75 2.09
N ILE A 15 -3.66 -2.64 2.04
CA ILE A 15 -4.42 -2.60 0.79
C ILE A 15 -4.69 -1.13 0.50
N ILE A 16 -4.15 -0.66 -0.62
CA ILE A 16 -4.31 0.71 -1.07
C ILE A 16 -5.04 0.73 -2.40
N VAL A 17 -5.75 1.82 -2.63
CA VAL A 17 -6.41 2.12 -3.89
C VAL A 17 -5.77 3.38 -4.44
N VAL A 18 -5.23 3.25 -5.62
CA VAL A 18 -4.59 4.31 -6.39
C VAL A 18 -5.61 4.79 -7.39
N LYS A 19 -5.97 6.07 -7.29
CA LYS A 19 -6.83 6.76 -8.26
C LYS A 19 -6.02 7.76 -9.06
N GLY A 20 -6.12 7.71 -10.37
CA GLY A 20 -5.48 8.69 -11.23
C GLY A 20 -5.56 8.29 -12.69
N VAL A 21 -5.24 9.26 -13.55
CA VAL A 21 -5.34 9.15 -15.01
C VAL A 21 -4.35 8.13 -15.60
N HIS A 22 -3.23 7.87 -14.90
CA HIS A 22 -2.16 6.98 -15.38
C HIS A 22 -1.65 6.05 -14.26
N PRO A 23 -2.43 5.02 -13.87
CA PRO A 23 -2.03 4.03 -12.86
C PRO A 23 -0.80 3.20 -13.28
N GLU A 24 -0.57 3.00 -14.57
CA GLU A 24 0.63 2.33 -15.10
C GLU A 24 1.92 3.04 -14.70
N ARG A 25 1.93 4.38 -14.78
CA ARG A 25 3.08 5.21 -14.38
C ARG A 25 3.40 5.04 -12.90
N PHE A 26 2.37 4.88 -12.07
CA PHE A 26 2.51 4.59 -10.65
C PHE A 26 3.16 3.23 -10.42
N ILE A 27 2.68 2.19 -11.12
CA ILE A 27 3.25 0.83 -11.04
C ILE A 27 4.74 0.85 -11.44
N ASN A 28 5.06 1.48 -12.57
CA ASN A 28 6.43 1.56 -13.06
C ASN A 28 7.37 2.25 -12.08
N LEU A 29 6.95 3.37 -11.49
CA LEU A 29 7.73 4.06 -10.47
C LEU A 29 7.89 3.24 -9.19
N ALA A 30 6.85 2.51 -8.78
CA ALA A 30 6.92 1.64 -7.60
C ALA A 30 7.92 0.49 -7.81
N ILE A 31 7.87 -0.17 -8.96
CA ILE A 31 8.83 -1.24 -9.33
C ILE A 31 10.25 -0.67 -9.41
N THR A 32 10.43 0.48 -10.05
CA THR A 32 11.75 1.16 -10.16
C THR A 32 12.33 1.49 -8.78
N ARG A 33 11.48 1.79 -7.80
CA ARG A 33 11.89 2.04 -6.40
C ARG A 33 12.12 0.76 -5.58
N GLY A 34 12.01 -0.41 -6.19
CA GLY A 34 12.13 -1.71 -5.52
C GLY A 34 10.97 -2.01 -4.58
N ILE A 35 9.79 -1.40 -4.81
CA ILE A 35 8.62 -1.61 -3.98
C ILE A 35 7.85 -2.81 -4.50
N GLN A 36 7.78 -3.85 -3.67
CA GLN A 36 6.98 -5.02 -3.96
C GLN A 36 5.49 -4.68 -3.81
N LEU A 37 4.81 -4.75 -4.95
CA LEU A 37 3.36 -4.68 -5.09
C LEU A 37 2.87 -6.08 -5.46
N TRP A 38 1.77 -6.51 -4.86
CA TRP A 38 1.10 -7.74 -5.25
C TRP A 38 -0.40 -7.54 -5.29
N ASP A 39 -1.10 -8.48 -5.92
CA ASP A 39 -2.56 -8.48 -6.01
C ASP A 39 -3.10 -7.17 -6.61
N LEU A 40 -2.62 -6.88 -7.84
CA LEU A 40 -3.06 -5.75 -8.64
C LEU A 40 -4.45 -6.06 -9.19
N SER A 41 -5.45 -5.31 -8.73
CA SER A 41 -6.83 -5.45 -9.17
C SER A 41 -7.35 -4.13 -9.70
N TRP A 42 -7.82 -4.14 -10.93
CA TRP A 42 -8.38 -2.97 -11.61
C TRP A 42 -9.86 -2.86 -11.25
N ASP A 43 -10.21 -1.82 -10.52
CA ASP A 43 -11.61 -1.56 -10.11
C ASP A 43 -12.31 -0.68 -11.16
N SER A 44 -11.56 0.15 -11.88
CA SER A 44 -12.00 0.97 -13.02
C SER A 44 -10.79 1.43 -13.85
N SER A 45 -11.02 2.04 -15.01
CA SER A 45 -9.95 2.58 -15.88
C SER A 45 -9.00 3.54 -15.14
N ASP A 46 -9.52 4.31 -14.18
CA ASP A 46 -8.74 5.25 -13.36
C ASP A 46 -8.48 4.78 -11.93
N THR A 47 -8.90 3.57 -11.56
CA THR A 47 -8.83 3.07 -10.18
C THR A 47 -8.18 1.69 -10.11
N LEU A 48 -7.04 1.63 -9.42
CA LEU A 48 -6.23 0.43 -9.23
C LEU A 48 -6.09 0.12 -7.74
N THR A 49 -6.45 -1.09 -7.34
CA THR A 49 -6.21 -1.61 -6.00
C THR A 49 -4.93 -2.44 -6.00
N VAL A 50 -4.04 -2.19 -5.04
CA VAL A 50 -2.81 -2.98 -4.86
C VAL A 50 -2.53 -3.25 -3.39
N LYS A 51 -1.87 -4.38 -3.12
CA LYS A 51 -1.33 -4.70 -1.80
C LYS A 51 0.15 -4.37 -1.76
N VAL A 52 0.56 -3.77 -0.65
CA VAL A 52 1.92 -3.27 -0.43
C VAL A 52 2.33 -3.48 1.02
N HIS A 53 3.62 -3.74 1.26
CA HIS A 53 4.13 -3.79 2.62
C HIS A 53 3.97 -2.46 3.35
N ALA A 54 3.62 -2.49 4.64
CA ALA A 54 3.43 -1.27 5.42
C ALA A 54 4.68 -0.37 5.48
N GLN A 55 5.88 -0.96 5.50
CA GLN A 55 7.15 -0.24 5.43
C GLN A 55 7.34 0.57 4.14
N SER A 56 6.84 0.04 3.02
CA SER A 56 7.02 0.66 1.70
C SER A 56 6.02 1.78 1.45
N PHE A 57 5.01 1.92 2.32
CA PHE A 57 3.99 2.98 2.23
C PHE A 57 4.60 4.39 2.22
N ARG A 58 5.66 4.61 3.02
CA ARG A 58 6.35 5.90 3.07
C ARG A 58 6.98 6.25 1.73
N ALA A 59 7.64 5.30 1.07
CA ALA A 59 8.19 5.48 -0.28
C ALA A 59 7.08 5.65 -1.32
N LEU A 60 5.97 4.93 -1.16
CA LEU A 60 4.80 5.01 -2.04
C LEU A 60 4.17 6.40 -2.06
N ARG A 61 4.14 7.10 -0.93
CA ARG A 61 3.66 8.48 -0.85
C ARG A 61 4.47 9.42 -1.75
N HIS A 62 5.78 9.20 -1.87
CA HIS A 62 6.62 9.95 -2.80
C HIS A 62 6.36 9.55 -4.25
N VAL A 63 6.14 8.25 -4.52
CA VAL A 63 5.78 7.75 -5.85
C VAL A 63 4.48 8.38 -6.34
N ALA A 64 3.42 8.40 -5.52
CA ALA A 64 2.15 9.00 -5.90
C ALA A 64 2.21 10.51 -6.16
N ARG A 65 3.01 11.24 -5.36
CA ARG A 65 3.26 12.66 -5.65
C ARG A 65 3.92 12.86 -7.01
N GLN A 66 4.87 12.00 -7.38
CA GLN A 66 5.54 12.08 -8.67
C GLN A 66 4.65 11.64 -9.84
N SER A 67 3.79 10.65 -9.64
CA SER A 67 2.88 10.16 -10.67
C SER A 67 1.60 11.00 -10.79
N ARG A 68 1.41 12.01 -9.93
CA ARG A 68 0.16 12.78 -9.79
C ARG A 68 -1.06 11.87 -9.56
N CYS A 69 -0.87 10.75 -8.88
CA CYS A 69 -1.93 9.84 -8.49
C CYS A 69 -2.34 10.10 -7.04
N GLN A 70 -3.62 9.92 -6.73
CA GLN A 70 -4.10 9.89 -5.36
C GLN A 70 -4.01 8.46 -4.82
N ILE A 71 -3.48 8.29 -3.61
CA ILE A 71 -3.51 7.00 -2.90
C ILE A 71 -4.51 7.13 -1.76
N ARG A 72 -5.44 6.19 -1.70
CA ARG A 72 -6.36 5.98 -0.58
C ARG A 72 -6.02 4.66 0.09
N ILE A 73 -5.96 4.64 1.41
CA ILE A 73 -5.74 3.41 2.15
C ILE A 73 -7.10 2.77 2.43
N CYS A 74 -7.40 1.65 1.79
CA CYS A 74 -8.66 0.95 1.98
C CYS A 74 -8.64 0.05 3.21
N SER A 75 -7.56 -0.71 3.38
CA SER A 75 -7.44 -1.60 4.53
C SER A 75 -6.00 -1.68 4.97
N LYS A 76 -5.81 -1.86 6.27
CA LYS A 76 -4.50 -1.99 6.85
C LYS A 76 -4.51 -3.33 7.59
N LYS A 77 -3.78 -4.31 7.09
CA LYS A 77 -3.74 -5.66 7.64
C LYS A 77 -2.38 -5.90 8.31
N GLY A 78 -2.39 -5.84 9.63
CA GLY A 78 -1.23 -6.09 10.50
C GLY A 78 -1.66 -6.08 11.96
N LEU A 79 -0.77 -6.53 12.86
CA LEU A 79 -0.98 -6.57 14.31
C LEU A 79 -1.62 -5.29 14.90
N PRO A 80 -1.18 -4.06 14.58
CA PRO A 80 -1.77 -2.84 15.16
C PRO A 80 -3.19 -2.52 14.66
N PHE A 81 -3.62 -3.06 13.52
CA PHE A 81 -4.95 -2.79 12.97
C PHE A 81 -6.01 -3.81 13.39
N LEU A 82 -5.61 -5.06 13.66
CA LEU A 82 -6.51 -6.05 14.26
C LEU A 82 -6.98 -5.58 15.65
N MET A 83 -6.09 -4.97 16.44
CA MET A 83 -6.42 -4.35 17.73
C MET A 83 -7.47 -3.22 17.61
N LEU A 84 -7.39 -2.39 16.56
CA LEU A 84 -8.39 -1.32 16.30
C LEU A 84 -9.76 -1.89 15.92
N HIS A 85 -9.81 -3.03 15.23
CA HIS A 85 -11.06 -3.68 14.82
C HIS A 85 -11.73 -4.44 15.97
N LEU A 86 -10.93 -5.12 16.80
CA LEU A 86 -11.41 -5.82 18.01
C LEU A 86 -11.93 -4.86 19.07
N ARG A 87 -11.36 -3.64 19.16
CA ARG A 87 -11.81 -2.61 20.10
C ARG A 87 -13.15 -1.94 19.71
N ARG A 88 -13.62 -2.10 18.46
CA ARG A 88 -14.95 -1.65 18.02
C ARG A 88 -16.09 -2.65 18.27
N ARG A 89 -15.79 -3.87 18.72
CA ARG A 89 -16.80 -4.88 19.15
C ARG A 89 -16.82 -5.08 20.68
N ARG A 90 -16.55 -4.02 21.45
CA ARG A 90 -16.93 -3.94 22.87
C ARG A 90 -17.72 -2.66 23.11
N MET A 91 -18.94 -2.66 22.61
CA MET A 91 -20.12 -2.09 23.27
C MET A 91 -21.25 -3.09 23.05
#